data_AF-A0A4Q5PY86-F1
#
_entry.id   AF-A0A4Q5PY86-F1
#
_cell.length_a   1.000
_cell.length_b   1.000
_cell.length_c   1.000
_cell.angle_alpha   90.00
_cell.angle_beta   90.00
_cell.angle_gamma   90.00
#
_symmetry.space_group_name_H-M   'P 1'
#
loop_
_entity.id
_entity.type
_entity.pdbx_description
1 polymer ?
#
loop_
_entity_poly.entity_id
_entity_poly.type
_entity_poly.pdbx_seq_one_letter_code
_entity_poly.pdbx_strand_id
1 'polypeptide(L)'
;HQPLGGATGQATDIEIQAQEILRMKKMINDLLHIHTKQDIEKLEKDTERDFFMSAAEAKDYGLIDTIIIPRIGEDNIPMPIPEDGQEKK
;
A
#
# COMPACT_ATOMS: atom_id res chain seq x y z
N HIS A 1 2.94 -2.76 1.79
CA HIS A 1 3.50 -4.12 1.97
C HIS A 1 3.43 -4.55 3.43
N GLN A 2 3.72 -5.82 3.70
CA GLN A 2 3.81 -6.41 5.02
C GLN A 2 5.10 -5.95 5.74
N PRO A 3 5.11 -5.96 7.09
CA PRO A 3 6.31 -5.65 7.85
C PRO A 3 7.43 -6.66 7.53
N LEU A 4 8.64 -6.14 7.34
CA LEU A 4 9.84 -6.95 7.15
C LEU A 4 10.47 -7.26 8.52
N GLY A 5 10.80 -8.52 8.75
CA GLY A 5 11.46 -8.96 9.97
C GLY A 5 12.36 -10.16 9.72
N GLY A 6 13.32 -10.37 10.61
CA GLY A 6 14.20 -11.53 10.60
C GLY A 6 14.45 -11.98 12.03
N ALA A 7 14.59 -13.28 12.23
CA ALA A 7 14.82 -13.88 13.54
C ALA A 7 16.07 -14.75 13.52
N THR A 8 16.90 -14.64 14.56
CA THR A 8 18.10 -15.45 14.77
C THR A 8 18.22 -15.78 16.25
N GLY A 9 18.90 -16.87 16.61
CA GLY A 9 19.09 -17.26 18.01
C GLY A 9 18.53 -18.65 18.31
N GLN A 10 18.19 -18.90 19.59
CA GLN A 10 17.62 -20.18 19.99
C GLN A 10 16.22 -20.37 19.38
N ALA A 11 15.75 -21.61 19.29
CA ALA A 11 14.43 -21.92 18.74
C ALA A 11 13.30 -21.09 19.42
N THR A 12 13.38 -20.92 20.74
CA THR A 12 12.44 -20.11 21.51
C THR A 12 12.46 -18.63 21.10
N ASP A 13 13.66 -18.05 20.88
CA ASP A 13 13.79 -16.65 20.46
C ASP A 13 13.20 -16.46 19.05
N ILE A 14 13.45 -17.42 18.16
CA ILE A 14 12.88 -17.42 16.80
C ILE A 14 11.37 -17.46 16.85
N GLU A 15 10.78 -18.30 17.71
CA GLU A 15 9.33 -18.40 17.89
C GLU A 15 8.73 -17.08 18.38
N ILE A 16 9.32 -16.46 19.42
CA ILE A 16 8.85 -15.18 19.97
C ILE A 16 8.87 -14.09 18.90
N GLN A 17 9.95 -14.00 18.13
CA GLN A 17 10.07 -13.00 17.06
C GLN A 17 9.06 -13.25 15.94
N ALA A 18 8.84 -14.51 15.54
CA ALA A 18 7.84 -14.85 14.53
C ALA A 18 6.42 -14.49 15.00
N GLN A 19 6.08 -14.77 16.25
CA GLN A 19 4.78 -14.38 16.83
C GLN A 19 4.59 -12.86 16.84
N GLU A 20 5.64 -12.09 17.15
CA GLU A 20 5.57 -10.63 17.14
C GLU A 20 5.39 -10.08 15.71
N ILE A 21 6.08 -10.64 14.71
CA ILE A 21 5.89 -10.27 13.30
C ILE A 21 4.43 -10.51 12.87
N LEU A 22 3.85 -11.65 13.23
CA LEU A 22 2.44 -11.95 12.94
C LEU A 22 1.48 -10.97 13.63
N ARG A 23 1.77 -10.62 14.89
CA ARG A 23 1.00 -9.63 15.65
C ARG A 23 1.04 -8.26 14.98
N MET A 24 2.22 -7.82 14.56
CA MET A 24 2.42 -6.56 13.84
C MET A 24 1.70 -6.55 12.49
N LYS A 25 1.80 -7.65 11.70
CA LYS A 25 1.09 -7.79 10.43
C LYS A 25 -0.42 -7.61 10.61
N LYS A 26 -1.01 -8.31 11.59
CA LYS A 26 -2.43 -8.17 11.92
C LYS A 26 -2.80 -6.74 12.31
N MET A 27 -2.01 -6.11 13.18
CA MET A 27 -2.27 -4.74 13.63
C MET A 27 -2.27 -3.74 12.47
N ILE A 28 -1.32 -3.85 11.54
CA ILE A 28 -1.24 -2.98 10.38
C ILE A 28 -2.45 -3.19 9.47
N ASN A 29 -2.86 -4.43 9.23
CA ASN A 29 -4.03 -4.73 8.40
C ASN A 29 -5.34 -4.22 9.05
N ASP A 30 -5.48 -4.37 10.37
CA ASP A 30 -6.62 -3.81 11.11
C ASP A 30 -6.67 -2.27 10.97
N LEU A 31 -5.52 -1.59 11.06
CA LEU A 31 -5.44 -0.14 10.85
C LEU A 31 -5.81 0.26 9.42
N LEU A 32 -5.29 -0.45 8.41
CA LEU A 32 -5.61 -0.18 7.02
C LEU A 32 -7.11 -0.40 6.76
N HIS A 33 -7.72 -1.43 7.33
CA HIS A 33 -9.16 -1.69 7.22
C HIS A 33 -9.99 -0.51 7.72
N ILE A 34 -9.65 0.01 8.91
CA ILE A 34 -10.37 1.14 9.52
C ILE A 34 -10.34 2.40 8.64
N HIS A 35 -9.18 2.71 8.05
CA HIS A 35 -9.00 3.97 7.32
C HIS A 35 -9.41 3.87 5.86
N THR A 36 -9.19 2.73 5.21
CA THR A 36 -9.47 2.52 3.78
C THR A 36 -10.85 1.94 3.51
N LYS A 37 -11.49 1.33 4.52
CA LYS A 37 -12.74 0.56 4.41
C LYS A 37 -12.66 -0.65 3.48
N GLN A 38 -11.45 -1.10 3.15
CA GLN A 38 -11.21 -2.32 2.38
C GLN A 38 -11.32 -3.55 3.27
N ASP A 39 -11.84 -4.66 2.76
CA ASP A 39 -11.92 -5.91 3.52
C ASP A 39 -10.54 -6.42 3.97
N ILE A 40 -10.48 -7.01 5.17
CA ILE A 40 -9.23 -7.54 5.75
C ILE A 40 -8.58 -8.59 4.84
N GLU A 41 -9.37 -9.49 4.25
CA GLU A 41 -8.86 -10.53 3.34
C GLU A 41 -8.18 -9.94 2.10
N LYS A 42 -8.73 -8.83 1.58
CA LYS A 42 -8.13 -8.10 0.46
C LYS A 42 -6.82 -7.44 0.87
N LEU A 43 -6.79 -6.79 2.03
CA LEU A 43 -5.59 -6.16 2.57
C LEU A 43 -4.47 -7.16 2.85
N GLU A 44 -4.78 -8.35 3.36
CA GLU A 44 -3.80 -9.41 3.56
C GLU A 44 -3.12 -9.82 2.25
N LYS A 45 -3.91 -9.99 1.19
CA LYS A 45 -3.40 -10.34 -0.14
C LYS A 45 -2.57 -9.19 -0.75
N ASP A 46 -3.09 -7.97 -0.67
CA ASP A 46 -2.48 -6.79 -1.26
C ASP A 46 -1.20 -6.36 -0.51
N THR A 47 -1.07 -6.69 0.78
CA THR A 47 0.13 -6.39 1.57
C THR A 47 1.17 -7.50 1.54
N GLU A 48 0.86 -8.70 1.06
CA GLU A 48 1.79 -9.84 1.03
C GLU A 48 3.07 -9.53 0.23
N ARG A 49 2.98 -8.65 -0.77
CA ARG A 49 4.13 -8.14 -1.52
C ARG A 49 4.08 -6.62 -1.59
N ASP A 50 5.10 -6.05 -2.22
CA ASP A 50 5.04 -4.66 -2.63
C ASP A 50 3.89 -4.49 -3.63
N PHE A 51 2.92 -3.67 -3.25
CA PHE A 51 1.78 -3.33 -4.08
C PHE A 51 1.83 -1.83 -4.35
N PHE A 52 2.23 -1.49 -5.57
CA PHE A 52 2.36 -0.12 -6.03
C PHE A 52 1.02 0.35 -6.58
N MET A 53 0.69 1.61 -6.32
CA MET A 53 -0.53 2.26 -6.80
C MET A 53 -0.18 3.63 -7.37
N SER A 54 -0.82 3.98 -8.46
CA SER A 54 -0.94 5.36 -8.92
C SER A 54 -1.74 6.20 -7.92
N ALA A 55 -1.68 7.52 -8.06
CA ALA A 55 -2.47 8.42 -7.21
C ALA A 55 -3.99 8.19 -7.37
N ALA A 56 -4.45 7.83 -8.57
CA ALA A 56 -5.85 7.51 -8.84
C ALA A 56 -6.27 6.22 -8.12
N GLU A 57 -5.48 5.15 -8.26
CA GLU A 57 -5.72 3.88 -7.57
C GLU A 57 -5.68 4.04 -6.06
N ALA A 58 -4.74 4.80 -5.51
CA ALA A 58 -4.68 5.06 -4.07
C ALA A 58 -5.92 5.80 -3.54
N LYS A 59 -6.49 6.71 -4.34
CA LYS A 59 -7.74 7.39 -4.00
C LYS A 59 -8.92 6.42 -4.01
N ASP A 60 -9.04 5.63 -5.06
CA ASP A 60 -10.13 4.64 -5.20
C ASP A 60 -10.02 3.52 -4.14
N TYR A 61 -8.79 3.20 -3.73
CA TYR A 61 -8.51 2.28 -2.63
C TYR A 61 -8.88 2.86 -1.26
N GLY A 62 -9.07 4.18 -1.14
CA GLY A 62 -9.36 4.87 0.11
C GLY A 62 -8.12 5.18 0.96
N LEU A 63 -6.92 5.16 0.37
CA LEU A 63 -5.68 5.58 1.06
C LEU A 63 -5.55 7.11 1.13
N ILE A 64 -6.12 7.82 0.16
CA ILE A 64 -6.10 9.28 0.09
C ILE A 64 -7.46 9.82 -0.33
N ASP A 65 -7.81 11.03 0.11
CA ASP A 65 -9.11 11.63 -0.22
C ASP A 65 -9.10 12.40 -1.54
N THR A 66 -7.99 13.06 -1.87
CA THR A 66 -7.92 13.99 -3.02
C THR A 66 -6.51 14.05 -3.60
N ILE A 67 -6.43 14.19 -4.93
CA ILE A 67 -5.19 14.43 -5.66
C ILE A 67 -5.11 15.94 -5.95
N ILE A 68 -4.05 16.59 -5.49
CA ILE A 68 -3.83 18.02 -5.73
C ILE A 68 -3.09 18.19 -7.05
N ILE A 69 -3.73 18.84 -8.02
CA ILE A 69 -3.08 19.25 -9.26
C ILE A 69 -2.54 20.69 -9.14
N PRO A 70 -1.35 20.98 -9.70
CA PRO A 70 -0.84 22.33 -9.73
C PRO A 70 -1.83 23.24 -10.47
N ARG A 71 -2.00 24.45 -9.95
CA ARG A 71 -2.85 25.45 -10.58
C ARG A 71 -2.19 25.87 -11.88
N ILE A 72 -2.82 25.55 -13.01
CA ILE A 72 -2.39 26.05 -14.31
C ILE A 72 -2.65 27.56 -14.31
N GLY A 73 -1.61 28.35 -14.01
CA GLY A 73 -1.56 29.72 -14.49
C GLY A 73 -1.43 29.69 -16.01
N GLU A 74 -1.93 30.71 -16.70
CA GLU A 74 -2.00 30.79 -18.17
C GLU A 74 -0.65 30.56 -18.90
N ASP A 75 0.47 30.50 -18.17
CA ASP A 75 1.82 30.27 -18.69
C ASP A 75 2.29 28.80 -18.73
N ASN A 76 1.48 27.82 -18.28
CA ASN A 76 1.91 26.41 -18.25
C ASN A 76 0.91 25.46 -18.90
N ILE A 77 1.10 25.20 -20.19
CA ILE A 77 0.37 24.19 -20.96
C ILE A 77 0.61 22.80 -20.31
N PRO A 78 -0.43 22.08 -19.88
CA PRO A 78 -0.25 20.76 -19.29
C PRO A 78 0.23 19.77 -20.35
N MET A 79 1.31 19.03 -20.06
CA MET A 79 1.60 17.80 -20.79
C MET A 79 0.45 16.81 -20.58
N PRO A 80 0.02 16.10 -21.63
CA PRO A 80 -1.03 15.09 -21.50
C PRO A 80 -0.57 14.01 -20.51
N ILE A 81 -1.43 13.74 -19.54
CA ILE A 81 -1.28 12.58 -18.64
C ILE A 81 -1.39 11.34 -19.56
N PRO A 82 -0.39 10.44 -19.59
CA PRO A 82 -0.52 9.21 -20.34
C PRO A 82 -1.71 8.41 -19.79
N GLU A 83 -2.68 8.10 -20.64
CA GLU A 83 -3.65 7.05 -20.31
C GLU A 83 -2.89 5.72 -20.34
N ASP A 84 -2.76 5.09 -19.17
CA ASP A 84 -2.16 3.76 -19.07
C ASP A 84 -3.00 2.77 -19.88
N GLY A 85 -2.36 2.17 -20.90
CA GLY A 85 -2.96 1.08 -21.64
C GLY A 85 -2.66 0.96 -23.13
N GLN A 86 -1.41 1.16 -23.58
CA GLN A 86 -0.90 0.46 -24.79
C GLN A 86 0.57 0.07 -24.63
N GLU A 87 0.84 -1.02 -23.92
CA GLU A 87 2.01 -1.84 -24.24
C GLU A 87 1.80 -2.43 -25.64
N LYS A 88 2.50 -1.88 -26.64
CA LYS A 88 2.70 -2.54 -27.93
C LYS A 88 4.08 -3.18 -27.92
N LYS A 89 4.06 -4.52 -27.94
CA LYS A 89 5.03 -5.50 -28.48
C LYS A 89 6.51 -5.14 -28.48
#